data_AF-A0A3S0TBJ7-F1
#
_entry.id   AF-A0A3S0TBJ7-F1
#
_cell.length_a   1.000
_cell.length_b   1.000
_cell.length_c   1.000
_cell.angle_alpha   90.00
_cell.angle_beta   90.00
_cell.angle_gamma   90.00
#
_symmetry.space_group_name_H-M   'P 1'
#
loop_
_entity.id
_entity.type
_entity.pdbx_description
1 polymer ?
#
loop_
_entity_poly.entity_id
_entity_poly.type
_entity_poly.pdbx_seq_one_letter_code
_entity_poly.pdbx_strand_id
1 'polypeptide(L)' 'MHKSYVIEVGDDQAGLIIREDGERDYLFHAARNEYSALEGRRFANALLAERAAIAHASSRRRRRAAHHALEAFAL' A
#
# COMPACT_ATOMS: atom_id res chain seq x y z
N MET A 1 -17.88 15.17 -9.98
CA MET A 1 -16.71 15.52 -9.16
C MET A 1 -15.91 14.26 -8.80
N HIS A 2 -14.77 14.06 -9.45
CA HIS A 2 -13.80 13.03 -9.09
C HIS A 2 -13.27 13.27 -7.66
N LYS A 3 -12.80 12.21 -7.00
CA LYS A 3 -12.19 12.28 -5.66
C LYS A 3 -10.84 11.59 -5.66
N SER A 4 -9.86 12.20 -5.01
CA SER A 4 -8.54 11.62 -4.83
C SER A 4 -8.05 11.76 -3.39
N TYR A 5 -7.36 10.74 -2.89
CA TYR A 5 -6.78 10.74 -1.55
C TYR A 5 -5.36 10.17 -1.59
N VAL A 6 -4.43 10.81 -0.90
CA VAL A 6 -3.10 10.25 -0.65
C VAL A 6 -3.21 9.26 0.52
N ILE A 7 -2.55 8.12 0.39
CA ILE A 7 -2.44 7.09 1.43
C ILE A 7 -1.02 7.11 1.97
N GLU A 8 -0.89 7.36 3.28
CA GLU A 8 0.38 7.38 4.01
C GLU A 8 0.40 6.23 5.03
N VAL A 9 1.56 5.60 5.23
CA VAL A 9 1.74 4.51 6.20
C VAL A 9 3.03 4.74 6.99
N GLY A 10 2.91 5.34 8.17
CA GLY A 10 4.06 5.90 8.88
C GLY A 10 4.65 7.04 8.05
N ASP A 11 5.96 7.04 7.84
CA ASP A 11 6.65 8.08 7.05
C ASP A 11 6.67 7.79 5.53
N ASP A 12 6.02 6.70 5.09
CA ASP A 12 5.96 6.31 3.68
C ASP A 12 4.68 6.85 3.02
N GLN A 13 4.83 7.66 1.96
CA GLN A 13 3.73 7.88 1.00
C GLN A 13 3.53 6.59 0.20
N ALA A 14 2.50 5.82 0.54
CA ALA A 14 2.25 4.51 -0.04
C ALA A 14 1.68 4.59 -1.46
N GLY A 15 0.79 5.55 -1.68
CA GLY A 15 0.14 5.73 -2.98
C GLY A 15 -0.95 6.80 -2.98
N LEU A 16 -1.61 6.91 -4.11
CA LEU A 16 -2.79 7.73 -4.33
C LEU A 16 -3.95 6.82 -4.70
N ILE A 17 -5.14 7.11 -4.21
CA ILE A 17 -6.36 6.51 -4.73
C ILE A 17 -7.18 7.56 -5.47
N ILE A 18 -7.72 7.20 -6.63
CA ILE A 18 -8.55 8.07 -7.46
C ILE A 18 -9.87 7.35 -7.72
N ARG A 19 -10.97 8.09 -7.70
CA ARG A 19 -12.26 7.63 -8.19
C ARG A 19 -12.83 8.66 -9.15
N GLU A 20 -12.99 8.25 -10.40
CA GLU A 20 -13.55 9.09 -11.45
C GLU A 20 -15.07 9.26 -11.29
N ASP A 21 -15.62 10.20 -12.05
CA ASP A 21 -17.06 10.43 -12.06
C ASP A 21 -17.83 9.22 -12.60
N GLY A 22 -18.79 8.75 -11.82
CA GLY A 22 -19.60 7.57 -12.13
C GLY A 22 -18.96 6.24 -11.71
N GLU A 23 -17.69 6.23 -11.26
CA GLU A 23 -17.08 5.03 -10.71
C GLU A 23 -17.53 4.76 -9.26
N ARG A 24 -17.66 3.47 -8.92
CA ARG A 24 -18.05 3.03 -7.57
C ARG A 24 -16.84 2.90 -6.65
N ASP A 25 -15.74 2.41 -7.22
CA ASP A 25 -14.54 2.04 -6.48
C ASP A 25 -13.41 3.03 -6.78
N TYR A 26 -12.49 3.14 -5.83
CA TYR A 26 -11.23 3.83 -6.03
C TYR A 26 -10.20 2.91 -6.65
N LEU A 27 -9.41 3.40 -7.60
CA LEU A 27 -8.22 2.75 -8.13
C LEU A 27 -6.98 3.20 -7.37
N PHE A 28 -6.12 2.27 -6.96
CA PHE A 28 -4.87 2.56 -6.26
C PHE A 28 -3.69 2.68 -7.22
N HIS A 29 -2.92 3.76 -7.07
CA HIS A 29 -1.66 4.03 -7.77
C HIS A 29 -0.53 4.10 -6.75
N ALA A 30 0.44 3.21 -6.87
CA ALA A 30 1.58 3.13 -5.98
C ALA A 30 2.52 4.33 -6.20
N ALA A 31 2.91 4.98 -5.10
CA ALA A 31 3.89 6.07 -5.14
C ALA A 31 5.33 5.55 -5.08
N ARG A 32 5.54 4.31 -4.61
CA ARG A 32 6.85 3.66 -4.50
C ARG A 32 6.79 2.19 -4.90
N ASN A 33 7.90 1.65 -5.38
CA ASN A 33 7.99 0.25 -5.85
C ASN A 33 7.65 -0.76 -4.75
N GLU A 34 7.89 -0.43 -3.48
CA GLU A 34 7.55 -1.26 -2.33
C GLU A 34 6.05 -1.54 -2.23
N TYR A 35 5.20 -0.70 -2.82
CA TYR A 35 3.73 -0.81 -2.83
C TYR A 35 3.18 -1.24 -4.19
N SER A 36 4.03 -1.63 -5.16
CA SER A 36 3.61 -2.10 -6.49
C SER A 36 2.61 -3.27 -6.47
N ALA A 37 2.62 -4.09 -5.41
CA ALA A 37 1.62 -5.14 -5.18
C ALA A 37 0.19 -4.60 -4.97
N LEU A 38 0.04 -3.29 -4.77
CA LEU A 38 -1.24 -2.61 -4.67
C LEU A 38 -1.66 -1.87 -5.94
N GLU A 39 -0.77 -1.72 -6.92
CA GLU A 39 -1.04 -1.02 -8.17
C GLU A 39 -2.27 -1.61 -8.86
N GLY A 40 -3.16 -0.73 -9.33
CA GLY A 40 -4.36 -1.10 -10.05
C GLY A 40 -5.44 -1.82 -9.22
N ARG A 41 -5.21 -2.05 -7.92
CA ARG A 41 -6.24 -2.63 -7.05
C ARG A 41 -7.39 -1.65 -6.84
N ARG A 42 -8.61 -2.18 -6.82
CA ARG A 42 -9.83 -1.41 -6.56
C ARG A 42 -10.29 -1.54 -5.10
N PHE A 43 -10.77 -0.44 -4.53
CA PHE A 43 -11.25 -0.37 -3.16
C PHE A 43 -12.58 0.39 -3.09
N ALA A 44 -13.56 -0.16 -2.37
CA ALA A 44 -14.87 0.48 -2.23
C ALA A 44 -14.80 1.84 -1.49
N ASN A 45 -13.78 2.06 -0.66
CA ASN A 45 -13.55 3.30 0.04
C ASN A 45 -12.07 3.49 0.42
N ALA A 46 -11.72 4.71 0.84
CA ALA A 46 -10.37 5.07 1.22
C ALA A 46 -9.82 4.26 2.41
N LEU A 47 -10.66 3.98 3.41
CA LEU A 47 -10.26 3.21 4.60
C LEU A 47 -9.81 1.78 4.25
N LEU A 48 -10.45 1.14 3.27
CA LEU A 48 -10.03 -0.19 2.82
C LEU A 48 -8.69 -0.15 2.09
N ALA A 49 -8.43 0.90 1.31
CA ALA A 49 -7.14 1.10 0.66
C ALA A 49 -6.02 1.32 1.69
N GLU A 50 -6.25 2.17 2.68
CA GLU A 50 -5.34 2.44 3.79
C GLU A 50 -5.02 1.15 4.56
N ARG A 51 -6.04 0.38 4.96
CA ARG A 51 -5.84 -0.90 5.66
C ARG A 51 -5.02 -1.90 4.86
N ALA A 52 -5.23 -1.95 3.54
CA ALA A 52 -4.42 -2.79 2.66
C ALA A 52 -2.96 -2.34 2.60
N ALA A 53 -2.71 -1.03 2.54
CA ALA A 53 -1.35 -0.47 2.58
C ALA A 53 -0.63 -0.74 3.91
N ILE A 54 -1.32 -0.58 5.05
CA ILE A 54 -0.80 -0.90 6.38
C ILE A 54 -0.44 -2.40 6.49
N ALA A 55 -1.36 -3.28 6.05
CA ALA A 55 -1.14 -4.72 6.09
C ALA A 55 0.07 -5.13 5.23
N HIS A 56 0.18 -4.54 4.03
CA HIS A 56 1.29 -4.78 3.11
C HIS A 56 2.63 -4.33 3.71
N ALA A 57 2.70 -3.10 4.22
CA ALA A 57 3.89 -2.57 4.86
C ALA A 57 4.33 -3.42 6.07
N SER A 58 3.38 -3.85 6.90
CA SER A 58 3.64 -4.71 8.07
C SER A 58 4.15 -6.09 7.67
N SER A 59 3.59 -6.70 6.62
CA SER A 59 4.09 -7.96 6.06
C SER A 59 5.51 -7.82 5.51
N ARG A 60 5.79 -6.75 4.76
CA ARG A 60 7.12 -6.45 4.22
C ARG A 60 8.16 -6.25 5.32
N ARG A 61 7.86 -5.49 6.38
CA ARG A 61 8.75 -5.29 7.54
C ARG A 61 9.10 -6.63 8.21
N ARG A 62 8.09 -7.49 8.46
CA ARG A 62 8.30 -8.82 9.05
C ARG A 62 9.19 -9.72 8.17
N ARG A 63 8.98 -9.75 6.86
CA ARG A 63 9.82 -10.52 5.94
C ARG A 63 11.28 -10.05 5.93
N ARG A 64 11.53 -8.74 5.94
CA ARG A 64 12.89 -8.20 6.02
C ARG A 64 13.58 -8.55 7.34
N ALA A 65 12.87 -8.44 8.47
CA ALA A 65 13.41 -8.82 9.77
C ALA A 65 13.78 -10.31 9.82
N ALA A 66 12.92 -11.19 9.27
CA ALA A 66 13.21 -12.62 9.19
C ALA A 66 14.41 -12.92 8.30
N HIS A 67 14.53 -12.26 7.14
CA HIS A 67 15.70 -12.41 6.26
C HIS A 67 17.01 -12.04 6.98
N HIS A 68 17.04 -10.88 7.63
CA HIS A 68 18.22 -10.44 8.39
C HIS A 68 18.58 -11.38 9.54
N ALA A 69 17.57 -11.95 10.23
CA ALA A 69 17.83 -12.94 11.27
C ALA A 69 18.51 -14.19 10.69
N LEU A 70 18.03 -14.71 9.56
CA LEU A 70 18.65 -15.87 8.89
C LEU A 70 20.09 -15.59 8.46
N GLU A 71 20.37 -14.41 7.91
CA GLU A 71 21.75 -14.01 7.56
C GLU A 71 22.66 -13.94 8.79
N ALA A 72 22.16 -13.41 9.91
CA ALA A 72 22.94 -13.27 11.14
C ALA A 72 23.28 -14.63 11.80
N PHE A 73 22.43 -15.64 11.65
CA PHE A 73 22.69 -17.00 12.16
C PHE A 73 23.56 -17.87 11.23
N ALA A 74 23.80 -17.42 9.99
CA ALA A 74 24.59 -18.14 9.00
C ALA A 74 26.09 -17.79 8.99
N LEU A 75 26.54 -16.99 9.97
CA LEU A 75 27.94 -16.58 10.22
C LEU A 75 28.46 -17.21 11.52
#